data_AF-A0A5J4ZBF3-F1
#
_entry.id   AF-A0A5J4ZBF3-F1
#
_cell.length_a   1.000
_cell.length_b   1.000
_cell.length_c   1.000
_cell.angle_alpha   90.00
_cell.angle_beta   90.00
_cell.angle_gamma   90.00
#
_symmetry.space_group_name_H-M   'P 1'
#
loop_
_entity.id
_entity.type
_entity.pdbx_description
1 polymer ?
#
loop_
_entity_poly.entity_id
_entity_poly.type
_entity_poly.pdbx_seq_one_letter_code
_entity_poly.pdbx_strand_id
1 'polypeptide(L)' 'MYLEEKYPQNALLPVDPRLRAINLQAAGIISSSIQPLYMLSVLKSIQEKVGPEEGLSWAKCNIEKGLLALENLLKDFAR' A
#
# COMPACT_ATOMS: atom_id res chain seq x y z
N MET A 1 -9.68 -13.60 4.15
CA MET A 1 -9.14 -12.70 5.20
C MET A 1 -9.80 -13.09 6.50
N TYR A 2 -9.03 -13.38 7.55
CA TYR A 2 -9.56 -14.01 8.76
C TYR A 2 -10.82 -13.35 9.33
N LEU A 3 -10.84 -12.01 9.41
CA LEU A 3 -12.00 -11.27 9.93
C LEU A 3 -13.21 -11.32 9.00
N GLU A 4 -13.01 -11.27 7.69
CA GLU A 4 -14.07 -11.40 6.68
C GLU A 4 -14.77 -12.77 6.76
N GLU A 5 -14.01 -13.83 7.06
CA GLU A 5 -14.51 -15.20 7.18
C GLU A 5 -15.17 -15.45 8.55
N LYS A 6 -14.60 -14.89 9.61
CA LYS A 6 -15.05 -15.13 10.99
C LYS A 6 -16.20 -14.22 11.44
N TYR A 7 -16.33 -13.03 10.85
CA TYR A 7 -17.32 -12.02 11.24
C TYR A 7 -18.05 -11.42 10.02
N PRO A 8 -18.79 -12.23 9.25
CA PRO A 8 -19.46 -11.76 8.02
C PRO A 8 -20.50 -10.66 8.25
N GLN A 9 -21.07 -10.56 9.46
CA GLN A 9 -22.00 -9.50 9.85
C GLN A 9 -21.36 -8.11 9.93
N ASN A 10 -20.03 -8.03 10.04
CA ASN A 10 -19.25 -6.79 10.11
C ASN A 10 -18.21 -6.77 8.98
N ALA A 11 -18.68 -6.83 7.74
CA ALA A 11 -17.82 -6.87 6.57
C ALA A 11 -16.93 -5.61 6.48
N LEU A 12 -15.62 -5.80 6.31
CA LEU A 12 -14.65 -4.76 6.07
C LEU A 12 -14.56 -4.41 4.58
N LEU A 13 -14.99 -5.32 3.72
CA LEU A 13 -15.00 -5.14 2.27
C LEU A 13 -16.43 -5.07 1.72
N PRO A 14 -16.62 -4.41 0.55
CA PRO A 14 -17.89 -4.46 -0.16
C PRO A 14 -18.31 -5.88 -0.53
N VAL A 15 -19.62 -6.13 -0.52
CA VAL A 15 -20.21 -7.40 -0.98
C VAL A 15 -20.08 -7.55 -2.50
N ASP A 16 -20.18 -6.45 -3.25
CA ASP A 16 -20.01 -6.45 -4.70
C ASP A 16 -18.60 -6.96 -5.07
N PRO A 17 -18.49 -8.05 -5.88
CA PRO A 17 -17.19 -8.65 -6.18
C PRO A 17 -16.21 -7.71 -6.87
N ARG A 18 -16.69 -6.77 -7.69
CA ARG A 18 -15.83 -5.81 -8.40
C ARG A 18 -15.26 -4.79 -7.42
N LEU A 19 -16.11 -4.16 -6.61
CA LEU A 19 -15.66 -3.21 -5.59
C LEU A 19 -14.75 -3.88 -4.55
N ARG A 20 -15.03 -5.14 -4.21
CA ARG A 20 -14.17 -5.95 -3.35
C ARG A 20 -12.77 -6.10 -3.94
N ALA A 21 -12.67 -6.46 -5.21
CA ALA A 21 -11.39 -6.60 -5.91
C ALA A 21 -10.61 -5.28 -5.94
N ILE A 22 -11.29 -4.15 -6.18
CA ILE A 22 -10.66 -2.82 -6.16
C ILE A 22 -10.12 -2.47 -4.77
N ASN A 23 -10.89 -2.72 -3.70
CA ASN A 23 -10.44 -2.47 -2.33
C ASN A 23 -9.25 -3.35 -1.95
N LEU A 24 -9.26 -4.63 -2.34
CA LEU A 24 -8.12 -5.54 -2.15
C LEU A 24 -6.89 -5.09 -2.94
N GLN A 25 -7.07 -4.59 -4.17
CA GLN A 25 -5.98 -4.08 -4.98
C GLN A 25 -5.37 -2.80 -4.36
N ALA A 26 -6.21 -1.89 -3.88
CA ALA A 26 -5.77 -0.70 -3.15
C ALA A 26 -4.98 -1.07 -1.88
N ALA A 27 -5.52 -1.98 -1.07
CA ALA A 27 -4.82 -2.49 0.11
C ALA A 27 -3.48 -3.14 -0.25
N GLY A 28 -3.45 -3.93 -1.34
CA GLY A 28 -2.24 -4.56 -1.87
C GLY A 28 -1.16 -3.57 -2.31
N ILE A 29 -1.55 -2.47 -2.97
CA ILE A 29 -0.60 -1.40 -3.33
C ILE A 29 0.07 -0.87 -2.06
N ILE A 30 -0.71 -0.54 -1.03
CA ILE A 30 -0.16 -0.06 0.25
C ILE A 30 0.73 -1.13 0.91
N SER A 31 0.20 -2.33 1.15
CA SER A 31 0.86 -3.34 1.99
C SER A 31 2.06 -4.01 1.32
N SER A 32 2.08 -4.08 -0.01
CA SER A 32 3.07 -4.88 -0.75
C SER A 32 3.96 -4.04 -1.67
N SER A 33 3.46 -2.91 -2.18
CA SER A 33 4.22 -2.07 -3.11
C SER A 33 4.76 -0.79 -2.46
N ILE A 34 4.25 -0.38 -1.29
CA ILE A 34 4.75 0.78 -0.55
C ILE A 34 5.42 0.33 0.75
N GLN A 35 4.65 -0.24 1.68
CA GLN A 35 5.08 -0.53 3.05
C GLN A 35 6.44 -1.23 3.14
N PRO A 36 6.71 -2.34 2.42
CA PRO A 36 7.97 -3.07 2.57
C PRO A 36 9.19 -2.24 2.16
N LEU A 37 9.02 -1.30 1.22
CA LEU A 37 10.11 -0.53 0.63
C LEU A 37 10.57 0.64 1.51
N TYR A 38 9.73 1.13 2.42
CA TYR A 38 10.09 2.19 3.37
C TYR A 38 10.14 1.71 4.83
N MET A 39 10.09 0.41 5.09
CA MET A 39 10.28 -0.11 6.46
C MET A 39 11.64 0.30 7.02
N LEU A 40 11.67 0.58 8.33
CA LEU A 40 12.86 1.09 9.01
C LEU A 40 14.13 0.25 8.78
N SER A 41 14.00 -1.07 8.73
CA SER A 41 15.12 -1.99 8.45
C SER A 41 15.72 -1.78 7.05
N VAL A 42 14.86 -1.57 6.04
CA VAL A 42 15.25 -1.29 4.66
C VAL A 42 15.91 0.08 4.58
N LEU A 43 15.32 1.10 5.20
CA LEU A 43 15.87 2.45 5.19
C LEU A 43 17.25 2.52 5.85
N LYS A 44 17.43 1.87 7.01
CA LYS A 44 18.74 1.76 7.67
C LYS A 44 19.76 1.05 6.78
N SER A 45 19.36 -0.06 6.15
CA SER A 45 20.24 -0.79 5.23
C SER A 45 20.70 0.06 4.04
N ILE A 46 19.84 0.93 3.53
CA ILE A 46 20.17 1.87 2.44
C ILE A 46 21.11 2.96 2.97
N GLN A 47 20.82 3.51 4.15
CA GLN A 47 21.66 4.54 4.76
C GLN A 47 23.08 4.06 5.04
N GLU A 48 23.22 2.83 5.53
CA GLU A 48 24.51 2.19 5.81
C GLU A 48 25.31 1.89 4.53
N LYS A 49 24.64 1.48 3.45
CA LYS A 49 25.31 1.01 2.22
C LYS A 49 25.55 2.10 1.19
N VAL A 50 24.69 3.12 1.15
CA VAL A 50 24.67 4.12 0.07
C VAL A 50 24.95 5.51 0.62
N GLY A 51 24.35 5.88 1.74
CA GLY A 51 24.61 7.15 2.42
C GLY A 51 23.45 7.64 3.28
N PRO A 52 23.72 8.49 4.28
CA PRO A 52 22.75 8.87 5.32
C PRO A 52 21.47 9.55 4.79
N GLU A 53 21.55 10.27 3.66
CA GLU A 53 20.38 10.94 3.06
C GLU A 53 19.58 10.05 2.10
N GLU A 54 20.17 8.94 1.62
CA GLU A 54 19.57 8.10 0.58
C GLU A 54 18.34 7.34 1.06
N GLY A 55 18.26 7.01 2.36
CA GLY A 55 17.07 6.38 2.93
C GLY A 55 15.81 7.23 2.76
N LEU A 56 15.92 8.55 2.96
CA LEU A 56 14.77 9.46 2.81
C LEU A 56 14.35 9.59 1.34
N SER A 57 15.31 9.78 0.44
CA SER A 57 15.07 9.85 -1.00
C SER A 57 14.44 8.57 -1.54
N TRP A 58 14.91 7.41 -1.07
CA TRP A 58 14.33 6.11 -1.39
C TRP A 58 12.89 5.98 -0.92
N ALA A 59 12.61 6.33 0.34
CA ALA A 59 11.26 6.27 0.90
C ALA A 59 10.30 7.14 0.08
N LYS A 60 10.66 8.41 -0.15
CA LYS A 60 9.85 9.36 -0.93
C LYS A 60 9.54 8.84 -2.33
N CYS A 61 10.55 8.39 -3.07
CA CYS A 61 10.39 7.89 -4.44
C CYS A 61 9.40 6.72 -4.52
N ASN A 62 9.49 5.76 -3.59
CA ASN A 62 8.60 4.59 -3.58
C ASN A 62 7.20 4.92 -3.08
N ILE A 63 7.07 5.84 -2.11
CA ILE A 63 5.78 6.33 -1.63
C ILE A 63 5.04 7.07 -2.75
N GLU A 64 5.70 8.01 -3.42
CA GLU A 64 5.11 8.79 -4.51
C GLU A 64 4.64 7.89 -5.66
N LYS A 65 5.47 6.92 -6.10
CA LYS A 65 5.07 5.96 -7.13
C LYS A 65 3.85 5.14 -6.74
N GLY A 66 3.82 4.63 -5.50
CA GLY A 66 2.70 3.82 -5.02
C GLY A 66 1.42 4.63 -4.84
N LEU A 67 1.52 5.86 -4.30
CA LEU A 67 0.37 6.75 -4.16
C LEU A 67 -0.17 7.20 -5.52
N LEU A 68 0.69 7.46 -6.50
CA LEU A 68 0.26 7.75 -7.87
C LEU A 68 -0.48 6.57 -8.50
N ALA A 69 -0.01 5.34 -8.28
CA ALA A 69 -0.72 4.14 -8.72
C ALA A 69 -2.08 3.98 -8.03
N LEU A 70 -2.14 4.27 -6.72
CA LEU A 70 -3.37 4.23 -5.95
C LEU A 70 -4.38 5.28 -6.40
N GLU A 71 -3.92 6.51 -6.65
CA GLU A 71 -4.74 7.60 -7.18
C GLU A 71 -5.32 7.23 -8.55
N ASN A 72 -4.49 6.71 -9.45
CA ASN A 72 -4.94 6.26 -10.77
C ASN A 72 -5.95 5.11 -10.70
N LEU A 73 -5.82 4.21 -9.72
CA LEU A 73 -6.78 3.12 -9.48
C LEU A 73 -8.13 3.66 -8.97
N LEU A 74 -8.09 4.65 -8.09
CA LEU A 74 -9.27 5.14 -7.37
C LEU A 74 -9.97 6.33 -8.03
N LYS A 75 -9.36 6.97 -9.04
CA LYS A 75 -9.90 8.18 -9.70
C LYS A 75 -11.34 8.05 -10.18
N ASP A 76 -11.75 6.86 -10.63
CA ASP A 76 -13.11 6.62 -11.15
C ASP A 76 -14.11 6.27 -10.03
N PHE A 77 -13.64 6.17 -8.78
CA PHE A 77 -14.40 5.81 -7.58
C PHE A 77 -14.47 6.93 -6.54
N ALA A 78 -13.59 7.94 -6.64
CA ALA A 78 -13.64 9.15 -5.84
C ALA A 78 -14.80 10.03 -6.34
N ARG A 79 -15.86 10.17 -5.54
CA ARG A 79 -16.95 11.13 -5.75
C ARG A 79 -16.78 12.34 -4.85
#